data_AF-A0A957H8L4-F1
#
_entry.id   AF-A0A957H8L4-F1
#
_cell.length_a   1.000
_cell.length_b   1.000
_cell.length_c   1.000
_cell.angle_alpha   90.00
_cell.angle_beta   90.00
_cell.angle_gamma   90.00
#
_symmetry.space_group_name_H-M   'P 1'
#
loop_
_entity.id
_entity.type
_entity.pdbx_description
1 polymer ?
#
loop_
_entity_poly.entity_id
_entity_poly.type
_entity_poly.pdbx_seq_one_letter_code
_entity_poly.pdbx_strand_id
1 'polypeptide(L)'
;GAAFTVAVNHLKSKGSACDDVGDPDLGDGAGNCNITRTMAAQALVDWLATDPTGSGDADVLIIGDLNSYDKEDPIDAILAGADDLAGTSDDYTDLAYAVLGEQSYSYVFDGQLGYLDYGLANASILSQVTGMTIWHINSDEPDILDYDTSFKQPAQAALYEPNAYRASDHDPVIIGLNLNSAPVCESALPSRANLWVPNHSYRLIRILGVTDPDGDSISIRIDGIWQDEAVDAHGSGHTAPDGRGVGTQTAKIRAERVGNGNGRVYTIYFTATDSQGNSCQGEVKVGVPRNFWSPAVDDGPLYDSTIDPDAVSSLLNSVAMQQTALVPTNEDWLA
;
A
#
# COMPACT_ATOMS: atom_id res chain seq x y z
N GLY A 1 -6.54 0.32 -10.70
CA GLY A 1 -5.42 -0.29 -10.00
C GLY A 1 -4.55 0.80 -9.48
N ALA A 2 -3.67 0.45 -8.55
CA ALA A 2 -2.67 1.38 -8.04
C ALA A 2 -1.82 1.97 -9.18
N ALA A 3 -1.34 3.20 -8.97
CA ALA A 3 -0.38 3.84 -9.86
C ALA A 3 1.04 3.38 -9.49
N PHE A 4 1.96 3.41 -10.46
CA PHE A 4 3.38 3.16 -10.23
C PHE A 4 4.18 3.67 -11.43
N THR A 5 5.48 3.85 -11.24
CA THR A 5 6.42 4.26 -12.30
C THR A 5 7.28 3.07 -12.75
N VAL A 6 7.44 2.92 -14.07
CA VAL A 6 8.39 1.97 -14.66
C VAL A 6 9.44 2.72 -15.45
N ALA A 7 10.72 2.50 -15.12
CA ALA A 7 11.85 2.97 -15.89
C ALA A 7 12.44 1.81 -16.72
N VAL A 8 12.30 1.89 -18.04
CA VAL A 8 12.83 0.90 -18.97
C VAL A 8 14.15 1.41 -19.51
N ASN A 9 15.26 0.72 -19.21
CA ASN A 9 16.59 1.13 -19.61
C ASN A 9 17.34 0.06 -20.38
N HIS A 10 18.23 0.52 -21.25
CA HIS A 10 19.23 -0.30 -21.91
C HIS A 10 20.57 0.41 -21.74
N LEU A 11 21.38 -0.04 -20.77
CA LEU A 11 22.66 0.61 -20.49
C LEU A 11 23.71 0.25 -21.53
N LYS A 12 24.80 1.02 -21.56
CA LYS A 12 25.88 0.89 -22.54
C LYS A 12 26.47 -0.54 -22.54
N SER A 13 26.51 -1.18 -23.71
CA SER A 13 26.99 -2.55 -23.89
C SER A 13 28.45 -2.80 -23.46
N LYS A 14 28.68 -3.93 -22.77
CA LYS A 14 29.99 -4.47 -22.36
C LYS A 14 30.94 -4.74 -23.54
N GLY A 15 30.39 -5.06 -24.72
CA GLY A 15 31.16 -5.48 -25.90
C GLY A 15 31.68 -4.32 -26.77
N SER A 16 31.17 -3.11 -26.57
CA SER A 16 31.55 -1.95 -27.38
C SER A 16 32.57 -1.07 -26.65
N ALA A 17 33.61 -0.61 -27.35
CA ALA A 17 34.69 0.18 -26.75
C ALA A 17 34.18 1.51 -26.14
N CYS A 18 34.83 1.92 -25.04
CA CYS A 18 34.69 3.22 -24.37
C CYS A 18 36.07 3.89 -24.13
N ASP A 19 37.06 3.60 -24.99
CA ASP A 19 38.42 4.15 -24.88
C ASP A 19 38.45 5.68 -24.99
N ASP A 20 37.55 6.25 -25.79
CA ASP A 20 37.45 7.68 -26.07
C ASP A 20 37.01 8.50 -24.86
N VAL A 21 36.29 7.88 -23.93
CA VAL A 21 35.90 8.46 -22.63
C VAL A 21 36.76 7.96 -21.47
N GLY A 22 37.78 7.13 -21.75
CA GLY A 22 38.72 6.63 -20.74
C GLY A 22 38.18 5.52 -19.85
N ASP A 23 37.22 4.73 -20.34
CA ASP A 23 36.58 3.62 -19.62
C ASP A 23 36.71 2.28 -20.41
N PRO A 24 37.96 1.85 -20.69
CA PRO A 24 38.23 0.62 -21.43
C PRO A 24 37.94 -0.62 -20.60
N ASP A 25 37.85 -1.78 -21.25
CA ASP A 25 37.88 -3.08 -20.57
C ASP A 25 39.20 -3.27 -19.80
N LEU A 26 39.09 -3.51 -18.49
CA LEU A 26 40.22 -3.74 -17.58
C LEU A 26 40.60 -5.23 -17.48
N GLY A 27 39.82 -6.13 -18.08
CA GLY A 27 40.01 -7.58 -17.99
C GLY A 27 39.62 -8.17 -16.63
N ASP A 28 38.78 -7.47 -15.87
CA ASP A 28 38.27 -7.87 -14.56
C ASP A 28 36.93 -8.63 -14.61
N GLY A 29 36.33 -8.74 -15.81
CA GLY A 29 35.03 -9.37 -16.05
C GLY A 29 33.88 -8.38 -16.23
N ALA A 30 34.04 -7.12 -15.81
CA ALA A 30 33.03 -6.10 -16.03
C ALA A 30 32.94 -5.70 -17.52
N GLY A 31 33.98 -5.91 -18.31
CA GLY A 31 34.03 -5.55 -19.73
C GLY A 31 34.16 -4.04 -19.93
N ASN A 32 33.89 -3.56 -21.15
CA ASN A 32 34.00 -2.13 -21.42
C ASN A 32 32.91 -1.32 -20.68
N CYS A 33 33.16 -0.03 -20.54
CA CYS A 33 32.15 0.96 -20.16
C CYS A 33 31.58 0.77 -18.74
N ASN A 34 32.31 0.16 -17.80
CA ASN A 34 31.81 -0.12 -16.44
C ASN A 34 31.56 1.18 -15.65
N ILE A 35 32.49 2.14 -15.71
CA ILE A 35 32.33 3.44 -15.03
C ILE A 35 31.15 4.22 -15.64
N THR A 36 31.01 4.17 -16.96
CA THR A 36 29.95 4.82 -17.73
C THR A 36 28.58 4.26 -17.35
N ARG A 37 28.46 2.93 -17.25
CA ARG A 37 27.25 2.26 -16.77
C ARG A 37 26.95 2.65 -15.32
N THR A 38 27.96 2.71 -14.45
CA THR A 38 27.80 3.12 -13.04
C THR A 38 27.27 4.54 -12.93
N MET A 39 27.82 5.48 -13.70
CA MET A 39 27.32 6.86 -13.73
C MET A 39 25.88 6.96 -14.26
N ALA A 40 25.51 6.13 -15.24
CA ALA A 40 24.15 6.09 -15.77
C ALA A 40 23.16 5.49 -14.75
N ALA A 41 23.57 4.45 -14.02
CA ALA A 41 22.83 3.86 -12.91
C ALA A 41 22.58 4.89 -11.80
N GLN A 42 23.61 5.64 -11.39
CA GLN A 42 23.47 6.68 -10.37
C GLN A 42 22.51 7.79 -10.82
N ALA A 43 22.70 8.29 -12.05
CA ALA A 43 21.82 9.31 -12.62
C ALA A 43 20.37 8.85 -12.75
N LEU A 44 20.14 7.55 -12.98
CA LEU A 44 18.81 6.96 -13.06
C LEU A 44 18.08 7.00 -11.70
N VAL A 45 18.73 6.52 -10.63
CA VAL A 45 18.10 6.51 -9.30
C VAL A 45 17.92 7.92 -8.74
N ASP A 46 18.89 8.82 -8.98
CA ASP A 46 18.77 10.25 -8.64
C ASP A 46 17.57 10.89 -9.34
N TRP A 47 17.40 10.61 -10.63
CA TRP A 47 16.28 11.14 -11.42
C TRP A 47 14.95 10.59 -10.94
N LEU A 48 14.86 9.29 -10.65
CA LEU A 48 13.65 8.66 -10.14
C LEU A 48 13.22 9.21 -8.77
N ALA A 49 14.19 9.55 -7.90
CA ALA A 49 13.92 10.19 -6.62
C ALA A 49 13.25 11.58 -6.73
N THR A 50 13.26 12.20 -7.92
CA THR A 50 12.61 13.50 -8.15
C THR A 50 11.13 13.42 -8.52
N ASP A 51 10.53 12.23 -8.55
CA ASP A 51 9.19 11.96 -9.12
C ASP A 51 9.07 12.56 -10.54
N PRO A 52 9.79 11.99 -11.52
CA PRO A 52 9.89 12.59 -12.85
C PRO A 52 8.59 12.52 -13.65
N THR A 53 7.64 11.68 -13.23
CA THR A 53 6.31 11.59 -13.85
C THR A 53 5.30 12.53 -13.21
N GLY A 54 5.58 13.03 -12.00
CA GLY A 54 4.66 13.83 -11.20
C GLY A 54 3.48 13.01 -10.69
N SER A 55 3.64 11.70 -10.51
CA SER A 55 2.56 10.81 -10.07
C SER A 55 2.23 11.01 -8.59
N GLY A 56 3.19 11.46 -7.79
CA GLY A 56 3.12 11.45 -6.32
C GLY A 56 3.11 10.05 -5.72
N ASP A 57 3.31 9.02 -6.54
CA ASP A 57 3.34 7.62 -6.13
C ASP A 57 4.79 7.16 -5.97
N ALA A 58 5.09 6.52 -4.85
CA ALA A 58 6.44 6.08 -4.51
C ALA A 58 6.81 4.75 -5.16
N ASP A 59 5.88 4.04 -5.78
CA ASP A 59 6.13 2.73 -6.39
C ASP A 59 6.97 2.87 -7.66
N VAL A 60 8.19 2.31 -7.64
CA VAL A 60 9.12 2.40 -8.77
C VAL A 60 9.71 1.04 -9.10
N LEU A 61 9.63 0.67 -10.39
CA LEU A 61 10.26 -0.51 -10.97
C LEU A 61 11.25 -0.08 -12.06
N ILE A 62 12.49 -0.57 -12.00
CA ILE A 62 13.46 -0.45 -13.09
C ILE A 62 13.51 -1.80 -13.81
N ILE A 63 13.39 -1.79 -15.14
CA ILE A 63 13.50 -3.00 -15.96
C ILE A 63 14.39 -2.79 -17.18
N GLY A 64 14.96 -3.88 -17.69
CA GLY A 64 15.63 -3.92 -18.99
C GLY A 64 17.06 -4.46 -18.92
N ASP A 65 17.77 -4.36 -20.04
CA ASP A 65 19.15 -4.80 -20.18
C ASP A 65 20.11 -3.75 -19.59
N LEU A 66 20.57 -4.01 -18.38
CA LEU A 66 21.52 -3.14 -17.68
C LEU A 66 22.97 -3.41 -18.08
N ASN A 67 23.19 -4.36 -19.00
CA ASN A 67 24.48 -4.73 -19.53
C ASN A 67 25.53 -4.98 -18.44
N SER A 68 25.12 -5.52 -17.29
CA SER A 68 25.98 -5.72 -16.13
C SER A 68 25.55 -6.98 -15.38
N TYR A 69 26.50 -7.83 -14.99
CA TYR A 69 26.18 -8.96 -14.11
C TYR A 69 25.87 -8.47 -12.69
N ASP A 70 25.29 -9.39 -11.91
CA ASP A 70 25.02 -9.12 -10.51
C ASP A 70 26.33 -8.78 -9.78
N LYS A 71 26.24 -7.88 -8.79
CA LYS A 71 27.39 -7.41 -8.01
C LYS A 71 28.44 -6.61 -8.81
N GLU A 72 28.19 -6.27 -10.08
CA GLU A 72 28.97 -5.23 -10.77
C GLU A 72 28.56 -3.84 -10.25
N ASP A 73 29.52 -2.90 -10.23
CA ASP A 73 29.33 -1.51 -9.77
C ASP A 73 28.02 -0.83 -10.23
N PRO A 74 27.57 -0.90 -11.49
CA PRO A 74 26.29 -0.31 -11.91
C PRO A 74 25.06 -0.94 -11.26
N ILE A 75 25.08 -2.24 -10.94
CA ILE A 75 23.96 -2.89 -10.25
C ILE A 75 23.98 -2.49 -8.78
N ASP A 76 25.15 -2.55 -8.13
CA ASP A 76 25.31 -2.12 -6.74
C ASP A 76 24.89 -0.67 -6.53
N ALA A 77 25.19 0.21 -7.50
CA ALA A 77 24.75 1.62 -7.48
C ALA A 77 23.23 1.77 -7.52
N ILE A 78 22.51 0.98 -8.34
CA ILE A 78 21.03 1.01 -8.34
C ILE A 78 20.47 0.46 -7.03
N LEU A 79 21.05 -0.65 -6.53
CA LEU A 79 20.59 -1.28 -5.30
C LEU A 79 20.72 -0.37 -4.07
N ALA A 80 21.77 0.47 -4.03
CA ALA A 80 22.00 1.45 -2.97
C ALA A 80 21.09 2.70 -3.04
N GLY A 81 20.27 2.84 -4.08
CA GLY A 81 19.36 3.98 -4.20
C GLY A 81 20.05 5.32 -4.50
N ALA A 82 19.29 6.40 -4.34
CA ALA A 82 19.71 7.77 -4.67
C ALA A 82 20.59 8.42 -3.59
N ASP A 83 20.71 7.81 -2.41
CA ASP A 83 21.59 8.28 -1.34
C ASP A 83 22.99 7.64 -1.33
N ASP A 84 23.27 6.75 -2.31
CA ASP A 84 24.51 6.00 -2.48
C ASP A 84 24.87 5.06 -1.30
N LEU A 85 23.92 4.77 -0.41
CA LEU A 85 24.17 4.01 0.82
C LEU A 85 23.26 2.79 0.91
N ALA A 86 23.84 1.60 0.71
CA ALA A 86 23.11 0.36 0.96
C ALA A 86 22.60 0.24 2.41
N GLY A 87 21.41 -0.33 2.56
CA GLY A 87 20.73 -0.57 3.82
C GLY A 87 19.81 0.57 4.26
N THR A 88 19.45 1.48 3.35
CA THR A 88 18.59 2.64 3.59
C THR A 88 17.19 2.42 3.03
N SER A 89 16.33 3.44 3.07
CA SER A 89 14.91 3.31 2.73
C SER A 89 14.62 3.40 1.23
N ASP A 90 15.55 3.94 0.44
CA ASP A 90 15.46 4.11 -1.01
C ASP A 90 16.17 2.99 -1.79
N ASP A 91 16.71 2.00 -1.09
CA ASP A 91 17.27 0.78 -1.69
C ASP A 91 16.29 0.10 -2.66
N TYR A 92 16.87 -0.45 -3.71
CA TYR A 92 16.19 -1.33 -4.65
C TYR A 92 16.49 -2.80 -4.33
N THR A 93 15.57 -3.67 -4.71
CA THR A 93 15.69 -5.13 -4.60
C THR A 93 15.80 -5.73 -5.99
N ASP A 94 16.86 -6.51 -6.21
CA ASP A 94 16.97 -7.38 -7.37
C ASP A 94 15.99 -8.56 -7.26
N LEU A 95 14.95 -8.52 -8.09
CA LEU A 95 13.91 -9.55 -8.09
C LEU A 95 14.40 -10.89 -8.65
N ALA A 96 15.38 -10.90 -9.58
CA ALA A 96 15.93 -12.14 -10.13
C ALA A 96 16.62 -12.91 -9.02
N TYR A 97 17.54 -12.24 -8.32
CA TYR A 97 18.23 -12.81 -7.17
C TYR A 97 17.27 -13.19 -6.04
N ALA A 98 16.36 -12.29 -5.67
CA ALA A 98 15.46 -12.51 -4.53
C ALA A 98 14.46 -13.67 -4.75
N VAL A 99 14.01 -13.90 -5.99
CA VAL A 99 12.98 -14.90 -6.30
C VAL A 99 13.56 -16.19 -6.88
N LEU A 100 14.55 -16.10 -7.77
CA LEU A 100 15.12 -17.24 -8.51
C LEU A 100 16.46 -17.71 -7.93
N GLY A 101 17.19 -16.82 -7.25
CA GLY A 101 18.47 -17.11 -6.59
C GLY A 101 19.69 -16.97 -7.50
N GLU A 102 20.88 -17.17 -6.93
CA GLU A 102 22.21 -16.96 -7.54
C GLU A 102 22.45 -17.68 -8.88
N GLN A 103 21.65 -18.69 -9.24
CA GLN A 103 21.81 -19.44 -10.49
C GLN A 103 20.92 -18.93 -11.63
N SER A 104 20.21 -17.81 -11.45
CA SER A 104 19.44 -17.19 -12.52
C SER A 104 20.33 -16.72 -13.66
N TYR A 105 19.81 -16.78 -14.88
CA TYR A 105 20.50 -16.28 -16.07
C TYR A 105 19.49 -15.83 -17.12
N SER A 106 19.90 -14.88 -17.96
CA SER A 106 19.14 -14.39 -19.12
C SER A 106 19.99 -14.21 -20.37
N TYR A 107 21.32 -14.34 -20.25
CA TYR A 107 22.24 -14.00 -21.33
C TYR A 107 23.59 -14.74 -21.22
N VAL A 108 24.24 -14.93 -22.37
CA VAL A 108 25.61 -15.44 -22.48
C VAL A 108 26.50 -14.38 -23.12
N PHE A 109 27.44 -13.82 -22.35
CA PHE A 109 28.43 -12.85 -22.84
C PHE A 109 29.83 -13.49 -22.91
N ASP A 110 30.41 -13.59 -24.10
CA ASP A 110 31.76 -14.17 -24.31
C ASP A 110 31.99 -15.53 -23.59
N GLY A 111 30.94 -16.34 -23.52
CA GLY A 111 30.94 -17.67 -22.88
C GLY A 111 30.71 -17.66 -21.37
N GLN A 112 30.46 -16.50 -20.77
CA GLN A 112 30.01 -16.36 -19.38
C GLN A 112 28.49 -16.35 -19.32
N LEU A 113 27.93 -17.18 -18.44
CA LEU A 113 26.48 -17.30 -18.25
C LEU A 113 26.08 -16.51 -17.00
N GLY A 114 25.04 -15.68 -17.12
CA GLY A 114 24.44 -14.92 -16.03
C GLY A 114 23.24 -14.13 -16.54
N TYR A 115 22.78 -13.11 -15.81
CA TYR A 115 21.72 -12.23 -16.27
C TYR A 115 22.21 -10.79 -16.37
N LEU A 116 21.83 -10.15 -17.48
CA LEU A 116 22.00 -8.71 -17.70
C LEU A 116 20.65 -7.99 -17.71
N ASP A 117 19.56 -8.77 -17.75
CA ASP A 117 18.18 -8.30 -17.83
C ASP A 117 17.55 -8.34 -16.45
N TYR A 118 17.13 -7.18 -15.96
CA TYR A 118 16.69 -7.03 -14.57
C TYR A 118 15.23 -6.66 -14.44
N GLY A 119 14.67 -7.05 -13.28
CA GLY A 119 13.60 -6.33 -12.60
C GLY A 119 14.11 -5.88 -11.24
N LEU A 120 14.22 -4.57 -11.02
CA LEU A 120 14.66 -3.98 -9.76
C LEU A 120 13.49 -3.18 -9.16
N ALA A 121 13.03 -3.57 -7.98
CA ALA A 121 11.87 -2.97 -7.31
C ALA A 121 12.32 -2.18 -6.09
N ASN A 122 11.87 -0.94 -5.93
CA ASN A 122 12.07 -0.23 -4.68
C ASN A 122 11.19 -0.79 -3.56
N ALA A 123 11.46 -0.37 -2.32
CA ALA A 123 10.76 -0.87 -1.13
C ALA A 123 9.22 -0.72 -1.19
N SER A 124 8.71 0.34 -1.84
CA SER A 124 7.28 0.63 -1.93
C SER A 124 6.55 -0.41 -2.79
N ILE A 125 7.02 -0.64 -4.03
CA ILE A 125 6.38 -1.56 -4.96
C ILE A 125 6.70 -3.03 -4.65
N LEU A 126 7.77 -3.32 -3.89
CA LEU A 126 8.19 -4.69 -3.57
C LEU A 126 7.05 -5.51 -2.93
N SER A 127 6.24 -4.89 -2.08
CA SER A 127 5.07 -5.53 -1.45
C SER A 127 3.96 -5.93 -2.43
N GLN A 128 3.95 -5.34 -3.62
CA GLN A 128 2.99 -5.59 -4.69
C GLN A 128 3.51 -6.61 -5.70
N VAL A 129 4.79 -6.99 -5.63
CA VAL A 129 5.37 -8.04 -6.46
C VAL A 129 4.86 -9.40 -6.00
N THR A 130 4.18 -10.09 -6.91
CA THR A 130 3.65 -11.46 -6.68
C THR A 130 4.61 -12.56 -7.12
N GLY A 131 5.59 -12.22 -7.94
CA GLY A 131 6.64 -13.12 -8.37
C GLY A 131 7.41 -12.56 -9.56
N MET A 132 8.49 -13.25 -9.92
CA MET A 132 9.29 -13.01 -11.11
C MET A 132 9.69 -14.36 -11.72
N THR A 133 9.84 -14.40 -13.04
CA THR A 133 10.51 -15.48 -13.76
C THR A 133 11.29 -14.92 -14.93
N ILE A 134 12.31 -15.65 -15.36
CA ILE A 134 12.93 -15.47 -16.67
C ILE A 134 12.32 -16.53 -17.58
N TRP A 135 11.76 -16.12 -18.73
CA TRP A 135 11.23 -17.06 -19.70
C TRP A 135 12.35 -17.53 -20.61
N HIS A 136 12.90 -18.71 -20.29
CA HIS A 136 13.94 -19.31 -21.13
C HIS A 136 13.40 -19.66 -22.50
N ILE A 137 13.79 -18.86 -23.50
CA ILE A 137 13.52 -19.05 -24.92
C ILE A 137 14.71 -19.69 -25.63
N ASN A 138 15.58 -20.36 -24.85
CA ASN A 138 16.85 -20.90 -25.28
C ASN A 138 17.83 -19.80 -25.70
N SER A 139 17.85 -18.68 -24.97
CA SER A 139 18.78 -17.56 -25.20
C SER A 139 20.27 -17.88 -24.97
N ASP A 140 20.59 -19.15 -24.73
CA ASP A 140 21.92 -19.70 -24.51
C ASP A 140 22.45 -20.54 -25.69
N GLU A 141 21.61 -20.83 -26.70
CA GLU A 141 21.96 -21.63 -27.89
C GLU A 141 22.79 -20.87 -28.95
N PRO A 142 23.45 -21.49 -29.92
CA PRO A 142 24.25 -20.74 -30.90
C PRO A 142 23.42 -19.74 -31.76
N ASP A 143 24.02 -18.59 -32.08
CA ASP A 143 23.49 -17.53 -32.97
C ASP A 143 23.01 -18.06 -34.33
N ILE A 144 23.59 -19.16 -34.83
CA ILE A 144 23.17 -19.80 -36.08
C ILE A 144 21.67 -20.14 -36.12
N LEU A 145 21.04 -20.37 -34.95
CA LEU A 145 19.62 -20.73 -34.80
C LEU A 145 18.70 -19.50 -34.72
N ASP A 146 19.24 -18.30 -34.49
CA ASP A 146 18.44 -17.08 -34.38
C ASP A 146 17.89 -16.59 -35.72
N TYR A 147 17.08 -15.54 -35.65
CA TYR A 147 16.42 -14.92 -36.81
C TYR A 147 17.32 -14.00 -37.64
N ASP A 148 18.49 -13.58 -37.14
CA ASP A 148 19.41 -12.74 -37.90
C ASP A 148 19.99 -13.57 -39.06
N THR A 149 20.02 -12.98 -40.25
CA THR A 149 20.58 -13.65 -41.44
C THR A 149 21.91 -13.05 -41.86
N SER A 150 22.38 -12.04 -41.13
CA SER A 150 23.69 -11.43 -41.34
C SER A 150 24.76 -12.51 -41.28
N PHE A 151 25.62 -12.54 -42.29
CA PHE A 151 26.74 -13.49 -42.40
C PHE A 151 26.36 -14.98 -42.47
N LYS A 152 25.07 -15.35 -42.53
CA LYS A 152 24.60 -16.74 -42.68
C LYS A 152 24.50 -17.16 -44.16
N GLN A 153 24.94 -18.38 -44.46
CA GLN A 153 24.65 -19.04 -45.74
C GLN A 153 23.19 -19.51 -45.80
N PRO A 154 22.59 -19.71 -46.99
CA PRO A 154 21.20 -20.16 -47.12
C PRO A 154 20.85 -21.43 -46.34
N ALA A 155 21.78 -22.40 -46.26
CA ALA A 155 21.56 -23.62 -45.49
C ALA A 155 21.59 -23.40 -43.96
N GLN A 156 22.33 -22.38 -43.50
CA GLN A 156 22.39 -22.01 -42.08
C GLN A 156 21.16 -21.20 -41.69
N ALA A 157 20.75 -20.24 -42.52
CA ALA A 157 19.52 -19.47 -42.32
C ALA A 157 18.26 -20.35 -42.31
N ALA A 158 18.29 -21.51 -42.98
CA ALA A 158 17.21 -22.49 -42.96
C ALA A 158 17.09 -23.28 -41.63
N LEU A 159 18.02 -23.12 -40.69
CA LEU A 159 17.94 -23.74 -39.36
C LEU A 159 17.01 -22.96 -38.41
N TYR A 160 16.74 -21.69 -38.69
CA TYR A 160 15.81 -20.88 -37.91
C TYR A 160 14.39 -21.48 -37.96
N GLU A 161 13.76 -21.55 -36.80
CA GLU A 161 12.35 -21.93 -36.66
C GLU A 161 11.51 -20.71 -36.26
N PRO A 162 10.36 -20.45 -36.92
CA PRO A 162 9.50 -19.31 -36.60
C PRO A 162 8.64 -19.56 -35.36
N ASN A 163 9.27 -19.84 -34.22
CA ASN A 163 8.65 -20.03 -32.91
C ASN A 163 9.43 -19.21 -31.85
N ALA A 164 9.18 -19.44 -30.57
CA ALA A 164 9.83 -18.66 -29.50
C ALA A 164 11.31 -19.02 -29.33
N TYR A 165 11.74 -20.21 -29.75
CA TYR A 165 13.11 -20.69 -29.59
C TYR A 165 14.08 -19.78 -30.33
N ARG A 166 15.07 -19.24 -29.62
CA ARG A 166 16.05 -18.29 -30.15
C ARG A 166 15.42 -17.09 -30.89
N ALA A 167 14.26 -16.64 -30.42
CA ALA A 167 13.64 -15.41 -30.91
C ALA A 167 14.37 -14.13 -30.46
N SER A 168 15.32 -14.25 -29.53
CA SER A 168 16.19 -13.18 -29.03
C SER A 168 17.51 -13.79 -28.54
N ASP A 169 18.55 -12.97 -28.47
CA ASP A 169 19.82 -13.30 -27.83
C ASP A 169 19.75 -13.22 -26.30
N HIS A 170 18.69 -12.61 -25.76
CA HIS A 170 18.34 -12.51 -24.34
C HIS A 170 17.03 -13.24 -24.01
N ASP A 171 16.93 -13.81 -22.81
CA ASP A 171 15.67 -14.34 -22.26
C ASP A 171 14.80 -13.21 -21.65
N PRO A 172 13.49 -13.15 -21.96
CA PRO A 172 12.59 -12.17 -21.38
C PRO A 172 12.43 -12.30 -19.86
N VAL A 173 12.48 -11.16 -19.16
CA VAL A 173 12.09 -11.03 -17.75
C VAL A 173 10.57 -10.81 -17.64
N ILE A 174 9.91 -11.56 -16.75
CA ILE A 174 8.48 -11.46 -16.46
C ILE A 174 8.29 -11.19 -14.97
N ILE A 175 7.58 -10.11 -14.64
CA ILE A 175 7.29 -9.69 -13.27
C ILE A 175 5.77 -9.65 -13.09
N GLY A 176 5.28 -10.33 -12.06
CA GLY A 176 3.86 -10.32 -11.68
C GLY A 176 3.60 -9.26 -10.62
N LEU A 177 2.57 -8.44 -10.82
CA LEU A 177 2.18 -7.37 -9.88
C LEU A 177 0.72 -7.54 -9.43
N ASN A 178 0.44 -7.21 -8.16
CA ASN A 178 -0.90 -7.02 -7.65
C ASN A 178 -1.15 -5.55 -7.30
N LEU A 179 -1.78 -4.82 -8.21
CA LEU A 179 -1.94 -3.36 -8.14
C LEU A 179 -3.33 -2.97 -7.62
N ASN A 180 -3.60 -3.21 -6.33
CA ASN A 180 -4.88 -2.86 -5.71
C ASN A 180 -4.88 -1.43 -5.14
N SER A 181 -5.89 -0.62 -5.47
CA SER A 181 -6.10 0.68 -4.84
C SER A 181 -6.93 0.55 -3.57
N ALA A 182 -6.68 1.37 -2.55
CA ALA A 182 -7.56 1.42 -1.40
C ALA A 182 -8.94 2.03 -1.76
N PRO A 183 -10.00 1.72 -0.99
CA PRO A 183 -11.27 2.41 -1.10
C PRO A 183 -11.12 3.93 -0.85
N VAL A 184 -12.08 4.70 -1.38
CA VAL A 184 -12.14 6.16 -1.31
C VAL A 184 -13.30 6.57 -0.40
N CYS A 185 -12.98 7.23 0.72
CA CYS A 185 -13.92 7.53 1.80
C CYS A 185 -14.45 8.98 1.78
N GLU A 186 -13.89 9.87 0.95
CA GLU A 186 -14.15 11.32 0.96
C GLU A 186 -15.59 11.68 0.61
N SER A 187 -16.25 10.85 -0.20
CA SER A 187 -17.65 11.04 -0.59
C SER A 187 -18.63 10.30 0.33
N ALA A 188 -18.16 9.80 1.48
CA ALA A 188 -19.00 9.08 2.41
C ALA A 188 -20.11 9.97 3.00
N LEU A 189 -21.31 9.43 3.04
CA LEU A 189 -22.48 10.11 3.59
C LEU A 189 -23.39 9.12 4.32
N PRO A 190 -24.11 9.57 5.37
CA PRO A 190 -25.01 8.69 6.09
C PRO A 190 -26.29 8.47 5.27
N SER A 191 -26.88 7.28 5.36
CA SER A 191 -28.17 6.98 4.71
C SER A 191 -29.31 7.92 5.15
N ARG A 192 -29.13 8.62 6.27
CA ARG A 192 -30.03 9.66 6.79
C ARG A 192 -29.18 10.74 7.44
N ALA A 193 -29.19 11.95 6.88
CA ALA A 193 -28.47 13.09 7.46
C ALA A 193 -29.23 13.75 8.63
N ASN A 194 -30.55 13.60 8.69
CA ASN A 194 -31.39 14.22 9.72
C ASN A 194 -32.41 13.24 10.30
N LEU A 195 -32.55 13.24 11.63
CA LEU A 195 -33.56 12.47 12.36
C LEU A 195 -34.61 13.41 12.95
N TRP A 196 -35.77 13.44 12.30
CA TRP A 196 -36.96 14.14 12.79
C TRP A 196 -38.15 13.17 12.74
N VAL A 197 -39.01 13.10 13.76
CA VAL A 197 -39.07 13.81 15.06
C VAL A 197 -38.15 13.18 16.14
N PRO A 198 -37.70 13.95 17.16
CA PRO A 198 -36.93 13.41 18.29
C PRO A 198 -37.83 12.56 19.20
N ASN A 199 -37.95 11.26 18.90
CA ASN A 199 -38.86 10.33 19.56
C ASN A 199 -38.15 9.23 20.37
N HIS A 200 -36.89 9.45 20.71
CA HIS A 200 -36.06 8.55 21.51
C HIS A 200 -35.92 7.14 20.91
N SER A 201 -36.27 6.95 19.64
CA SER A 201 -36.19 5.64 19.01
C SER A 201 -34.90 5.51 18.21
N TYR A 202 -34.31 4.32 18.21
CA TYR A 202 -33.16 4.02 17.36
C TYR A 202 -33.50 4.12 15.87
N ARG A 203 -32.53 4.62 15.11
CA ARG A 203 -32.54 4.70 13.66
C ARG A 203 -31.26 4.08 13.14
N LEU A 204 -31.41 3.19 12.17
CA LEU A 204 -30.28 2.56 11.49
C LEU A 204 -29.69 3.56 10.50
N ILE A 205 -28.37 3.71 10.56
CA ILE A 205 -27.56 4.52 9.65
C ILE A 205 -26.59 3.60 8.93
N ARG A 206 -26.69 3.56 7.60
CA ARG A 206 -25.68 2.95 6.73
C ARG A 206 -24.71 4.04 6.26
N ILE A 207 -23.46 3.68 6.04
CA ILE A 207 -22.50 4.50 5.32
C ILE A 207 -22.71 4.24 3.83
N LEU A 208 -22.88 5.31 3.05
CA LEU A 208 -23.05 5.29 1.60
C LEU A 208 -21.97 6.15 0.95
N GLY A 209 -21.79 6.05 -0.36
CA GLY A 209 -20.89 6.95 -1.11
C GLY A 209 -19.40 6.61 -1.01
N VAL A 210 -19.03 5.55 -0.28
CA VAL A 210 -17.70 4.94 -0.37
C VAL A 210 -17.59 4.21 -1.71
N THR A 211 -16.51 4.45 -2.44
CA THR A 211 -16.23 3.83 -3.74
C THR A 211 -14.89 3.15 -3.73
N ASP A 212 -14.69 2.23 -4.65
CA ASP A 212 -13.42 1.55 -4.86
C ASP A 212 -12.95 1.81 -6.30
N PRO A 213 -11.74 2.32 -6.53
CA PRO A 213 -11.25 2.62 -7.88
C PRO A 213 -11.15 1.40 -8.79
N ASP A 214 -10.95 0.22 -8.23
CA ASP A 214 -10.83 -1.06 -8.91
C ASP A 214 -12.17 -1.78 -9.09
N GLY A 215 -13.22 -1.26 -8.45
CA GLY A 215 -14.55 -1.85 -8.46
C GLY A 215 -14.67 -3.06 -7.53
N ASP A 216 -13.75 -3.21 -6.59
CA ASP A 216 -13.77 -4.26 -5.60
C ASP A 216 -14.94 -4.12 -4.62
N SER A 217 -15.32 -5.25 -4.02
CA SER A 217 -16.42 -5.25 -3.05
C SER A 217 -15.96 -4.63 -1.74
N ILE A 218 -16.73 -3.66 -1.24
CA ILE A 218 -16.39 -2.90 -0.02
C ILE A 218 -17.19 -3.44 1.17
N SER A 219 -16.49 -3.66 2.27
CA SER A 219 -17.07 -3.92 3.59
C SER A 219 -16.90 -2.69 4.49
N ILE A 220 -17.92 -2.36 5.27
CA ILE A 220 -17.89 -1.25 6.23
C ILE A 220 -17.83 -1.80 7.65
N ARG A 221 -17.04 -1.17 8.51
CA ARG A 221 -17.03 -1.39 9.96
C ARG A 221 -17.16 -0.05 10.68
N ILE A 222 -18.14 0.05 11.59
CA ILE A 222 -18.27 1.22 12.46
C ILE A 222 -17.23 1.13 13.57
N ASP A 223 -16.41 2.17 13.71
CA ASP A 223 -15.32 2.23 14.68
C ASP A 223 -15.69 3.01 15.94
N GLY A 224 -16.56 4.02 15.80
CA GLY A 224 -16.98 4.86 16.92
C GLY A 224 -18.26 5.64 16.62
N ILE A 225 -19.01 5.95 17.67
CA ILE A 225 -20.21 6.79 17.58
C ILE A 225 -20.14 7.81 18.70
N TRP A 226 -20.01 9.07 18.34
CA TRP A 226 -19.87 10.20 19.25
C TRP A 226 -20.98 11.21 19.02
N GLN A 227 -21.20 12.07 20.00
CA GLN A 227 -22.17 13.14 19.94
C GLN A 227 -21.67 14.41 20.64
N ASP A 228 -22.23 15.54 20.26
CA ASP A 228 -21.88 16.87 20.76
C ASP A 228 -22.57 17.26 22.07
N GLU A 229 -23.77 16.75 22.31
CA GLU A 229 -24.51 16.96 23.56
C GLU A 229 -24.28 15.80 24.56
N ALA A 230 -24.30 16.08 25.86
CA ALA A 230 -24.14 15.05 26.89
C ALA A 230 -25.18 13.93 26.77
N VAL A 231 -24.73 12.67 26.98
CA VAL A 231 -25.54 11.44 26.77
C VAL A 231 -26.78 11.41 27.65
N ASP A 232 -26.67 11.84 28.91
CA ASP A 232 -27.83 11.94 29.80
C ASP A 232 -27.96 13.32 30.48
N ALA A 233 -28.13 14.36 29.67
CA ALA A 233 -28.37 15.70 30.18
C ALA A 233 -29.82 15.89 30.68
N HIS A 234 -30.06 16.85 31.58
CA HIS A 234 -31.43 17.18 31.99
C HIS A 234 -32.31 17.56 30.78
N GLY A 235 -33.37 16.79 30.55
CA GLY A 235 -34.25 16.95 29.38
C GLY A 235 -33.82 16.19 28.12
N SER A 236 -32.89 15.23 28.24
CA SER A 236 -32.55 14.21 27.23
C SER A 236 -33.69 13.21 27.02
N GLY A 237 -34.38 12.85 28.11
CA GLY A 237 -35.34 11.75 28.17
C GLY A 237 -34.84 10.56 28.99
N HIS A 238 -33.60 10.59 29.50
CA HIS A 238 -32.97 9.51 30.29
C HIS A 238 -32.97 8.16 29.58
N THR A 239 -32.55 8.15 28.30
CA THR A 239 -32.57 6.92 27.48
C THR A 239 -31.21 6.46 26.97
N ALA A 240 -30.13 6.82 27.66
CA ALA A 240 -28.78 6.32 27.38
C ALA A 240 -28.71 4.77 27.29
N PRO A 241 -27.78 4.19 26.50
CA PRO A 241 -26.89 4.86 25.56
C PRO A 241 -27.64 5.28 24.28
N ASP A 242 -27.05 6.22 23.55
CA ASP A 242 -27.65 6.83 22.35
C ASP A 242 -27.13 6.25 21.04
N GLY A 243 -26.03 5.50 21.09
CA GLY A 243 -25.37 4.83 19.98
C GLY A 243 -25.19 3.34 20.22
N ARG A 244 -25.32 2.54 19.16
CA ARG A 244 -25.00 1.10 19.12
C ARG A 244 -24.45 0.73 17.75
N GLY A 245 -23.73 -0.40 17.68
CA GLY A 245 -23.29 -0.99 16.41
C GLY A 245 -21.82 -0.79 16.05
N VAL A 246 -21.00 -0.28 16.98
CA VAL A 246 -19.53 -0.34 16.87
C VAL A 246 -19.11 -1.79 16.67
N GLY A 247 -18.18 -2.02 15.73
CA GLY A 247 -17.74 -3.33 15.27
C GLY A 247 -18.67 -4.01 14.26
N THR A 248 -19.75 -3.36 13.81
CA THR A 248 -20.69 -3.90 12.81
C THR A 248 -20.72 -3.05 11.54
N GLN A 249 -21.48 -3.46 10.51
CA GLN A 249 -21.59 -2.71 9.25
C GLN A 249 -22.52 -1.48 9.32
N THR A 250 -23.28 -1.32 10.41
CA THR A 250 -24.29 -0.26 10.50
C THR A 250 -24.33 0.34 11.89
N ALA A 251 -24.38 1.66 11.97
CA ALA A 251 -24.63 2.35 13.23
C ALA A 251 -26.14 2.38 13.52
N LYS A 252 -26.48 2.38 14.81
CA LYS A 252 -27.84 2.67 15.30
C LYS A 252 -27.73 3.82 16.28
N ILE A 253 -28.27 4.97 15.90
CA ILE A 253 -28.30 6.17 16.75
C ILE A 253 -29.72 6.51 17.13
N ARG A 254 -29.90 7.14 18.29
CA ARG A 254 -31.21 7.52 18.77
C ARG A 254 -31.63 8.87 18.20
N ALA A 255 -32.88 8.98 17.76
CA ALA A 255 -33.49 10.27 17.46
C ALA A 255 -33.79 11.02 18.79
N GLU A 256 -32.72 11.48 19.45
CA GLU A 256 -32.71 12.13 20.75
C GLU A 256 -31.79 13.36 20.71
N ARG A 257 -32.14 14.36 21.52
CA ARG A 257 -31.40 15.60 21.73
C ARG A 257 -31.82 16.20 23.08
N VAL A 258 -31.02 17.11 23.61
CA VAL A 258 -31.40 17.91 24.77
C VAL A 258 -32.53 18.86 24.40
N GLY A 259 -33.60 18.88 25.20
CA GLY A 259 -34.81 19.67 24.92
C GLY A 259 -34.55 21.15 24.66
N ASN A 260 -33.67 21.76 25.47
CA ASN A 260 -33.30 23.18 25.41
C ASN A 260 -32.05 23.49 24.58
N GLY A 261 -31.39 22.47 24.01
CA GLY A 261 -30.17 22.60 23.21
C GLY A 261 -30.39 23.19 21.82
N ASN A 262 -29.30 23.28 21.06
CA ASN A 262 -29.26 23.64 19.64
C ASN A 262 -29.55 22.45 18.71
N GLY A 263 -29.72 21.25 19.25
CA GLY A 263 -29.95 20.02 18.51
C GLY A 263 -28.66 19.20 18.46
N ARG A 264 -28.79 17.88 18.42
CA ARG A 264 -27.65 16.98 18.54
C ARG A 264 -27.04 16.66 17.19
N VAL A 265 -25.73 16.60 17.10
CA VAL A 265 -24.99 16.01 15.97
C VAL A 265 -24.27 14.76 16.47
N TYR A 266 -24.53 13.64 15.78
CA TYR A 266 -23.73 12.43 15.91
C TYR A 266 -22.60 12.44 14.88
N THR A 267 -21.39 12.09 15.31
CA THR A 267 -20.25 11.79 14.44
C THR A 267 -19.99 10.29 14.49
N ILE A 268 -20.11 9.63 13.34
CA ILE A 268 -19.94 8.18 13.20
C ILE A 268 -18.63 7.93 12.45
N TYR A 269 -17.65 7.36 13.13
CA TYR A 269 -16.38 6.93 12.55
C TYR A 269 -16.51 5.54 11.96
N PHE A 270 -15.92 5.31 10.79
CA PHE A 270 -15.93 4.01 10.12
C PHE A 270 -14.63 3.74 9.37
N THR A 271 -14.37 2.45 9.16
CA THR A 271 -13.33 1.92 8.27
C THR A 271 -14.05 1.19 7.13
N ALA A 272 -13.65 1.48 5.90
CA ALA A 272 -14.04 0.73 4.72
C ALA A 272 -12.86 -0.13 4.27
N THR A 273 -13.09 -1.42 4.00
CA THR A 273 -12.07 -2.36 3.54
C THR A 273 -12.57 -3.08 2.29
N ASP A 274 -11.74 -3.11 1.25
CA ASP A 274 -12.04 -3.85 0.02
C ASP A 274 -11.84 -5.37 0.19
N SER A 275 -12.11 -6.14 -0.87
CA SER A 275 -11.90 -7.60 -0.89
C SER A 275 -10.43 -8.03 -0.94
N GLN A 276 -9.50 -7.11 -1.18
CA GLN A 276 -8.06 -7.37 -1.29
C GLN A 276 -7.29 -6.97 -0.02
N GLY A 277 -7.96 -6.32 0.94
CA GLY A 277 -7.45 -5.98 2.26
C GLY A 277 -7.03 -4.52 2.44
N ASN A 278 -7.08 -3.67 1.41
CA ASN A 278 -6.78 -2.25 1.58
C ASN A 278 -7.97 -1.52 2.21
N SER A 279 -7.70 -0.41 2.89
CA SER A 279 -8.74 0.28 3.65
C SER A 279 -8.59 1.80 3.69
N CYS A 280 -9.72 2.49 3.87
CA CYS A 280 -9.78 3.91 4.19
C CYS A 280 -10.61 4.12 5.46
N GLN A 281 -10.36 5.24 6.13
CA GLN A 281 -11.15 5.69 7.28
C GLN A 281 -11.90 6.96 6.93
N GLY A 282 -13.08 7.12 7.54
CA GLY A 282 -13.88 8.31 7.36
C GLY A 282 -14.85 8.56 8.51
N GLU A 283 -15.55 9.68 8.41
CA GLU A 283 -16.62 10.03 9.33
C GLU A 283 -17.86 10.49 8.58
N VAL A 284 -19.04 10.25 9.15
CA VAL A 284 -20.30 10.83 8.68
C VAL A 284 -21.06 11.47 9.83
N LYS A 285 -21.79 12.55 9.54
CA LYS A 285 -22.51 13.33 10.54
C LYS A 285 -24.02 13.21 10.39
N VAL A 286 -24.73 12.97 11.50
CA VAL A 286 -26.19 12.87 11.51
C VAL A 286 -26.77 13.82 12.56
N GLY A 287 -27.63 14.74 12.14
CA GLY A 287 -28.28 15.70 13.01
C GLY A 287 -29.64 15.23 13.56
N VAL A 288 -29.94 15.60 14.80
CA VAL A 288 -31.27 15.59 15.42
C VAL A 288 -31.63 17.05 15.70
N PRO A 289 -32.26 17.73 14.73
CA PRO A 289 -32.43 19.18 14.82
C PRO A 289 -33.44 19.58 15.91
N ARG A 290 -33.24 20.79 16.47
CA ARG A 290 -34.16 21.35 17.46
C ARG A 290 -35.57 21.54 16.90
N ASN A 291 -35.65 21.99 15.65
CA ASN A 291 -36.90 22.23 14.93
C ASN A 291 -36.72 21.80 13.46
N PHE A 292 -37.83 21.70 12.72
CA PHE A 292 -37.78 21.22 11.33
C PHE A 292 -37.03 22.15 10.35
N TRP A 293 -36.88 23.44 10.69
CA TRP A 293 -36.40 24.49 9.78
C TRP A 293 -34.93 24.88 10.01
N SER A 294 -34.29 24.33 11.04
CA SER A 294 -32.92 24.66 11.40
C SER A 294 -32.14 23.37 11.62
N PRO A 295 -30.96 23.20 10.98
CA PRO A 295 -30.12 22.04 11.25
C PRO A 295 -29.65 22.04 12.71
N ALA A 296 -29.27 20.87 13.20
CA ALA A 296 -28.49 20.79 14.44
C ALA A 296 -27.15 21.52 14.25
N VAL A 297 -26.64 22.13 15.31
CA VAL A 297 -25.37 22.85 15.30
C VAL A 297 -24.31 21.88 15.81
N ASP A 298 -23.28 21.64 15.00
CA ASP A 298 -22.19 20.73 15.33
C ASP A 298 -21.19 21.41 16.28
N ASP A 299 -21.27 21.06 17.57
CA ASP A 299 -20.32 21.51 18.59
C ASP A 299 -19.13 20.52 18.78
N GLY A 300 -19.02 19.50 17.93
CA GLY A 300 -17.94 18.51 17.89
C GLY A 300 -18.24 17.19 18.65
N PRO A 301 -17.47 16.11 18.42
CA PRO A 301 -17.71 14.79 19.02
C PRO A 301 -17.23 14.73 20.49
N LEU A 302 -18.00 15.29 21.41
CA LEU A 302 -17.59 15.49 22.81
C LEU A 302 -17.85 14.28 23.72
N TYR A 303 -18.86 13.46 23.42
CA TYR A 303 -19.31 12.37 24.27
C TYR A 303 -19.46 11.06 23.48
N ASP A 304 -18.99 9.95 24.07
CA ASP A 304 -19.18 8.62 23.50
C ASP A 304 -20.66 8.21 23.62
N SER A 305 -21.36 8.11 22.50
CA SER A 305 -22.78 7.76 22.45
C SER A 305 -23.04 6.31 22.86
N THR A 306 -22.03 5.44 22.89
CA THR A 306 -22.19 4.00 23.14
C THR A 306 -22.15 3.62 24.61
N ILE A 307 -21.81 4.58 25.47
CA ILE A 307 -21.69 4.39 26.90
C ILE A 307 -22.93 4.95 27.60
N ASP A 308 -23.40 4.22 28.62
CA ASP A 308 -24.35 4.74 29.59
C ASP A 308 -23.57 5.27 30.82
N PRO A 309 -23.47 6.59 31.01
CA PRO A 309 -22.66 7.17 32.08
C PRO A 309 -23.12 6.77 33.49
N ASP A 310 -24.41 6.50 33.69
CA ASP A 310 -24.95 6.07 34.99
C ASP A 310 -24.63 4.60 35.28
N ALA A 311 -24.62 3.76 34.24
CA ALA A 311 -24.18 2.37 34.36
C ALA A 311 -22.67 2.27 34.71
N VAL A 312 -21.83 3.15 34.16
CA VAL A 312 -20.39 3.17 34.47
C VAL A 312 -20.13 3.64 35.90
N SER A 313 -20.83 4.69 36.35
CA SER A 313 -20.73 5.21 37.72
C SER A 313 -21.18 4.19 38.78
N SER A 314 -22.27 3.47 38.52
CA SER A 314 -22.76 2.41 39.42
C SER A 314 -21.82 1.20 39.51
N LEU A 315 -21.19 0.80 38.39
CA LEU A 315 -20.16 -0.23 38.37
C LEU A 315 -18.91 0.17 39.18
N LEU A 316 -18.41 1.40 39.00
CA LEU A 316 -17.25 1.89 39.77
C LEU A 316 -17.54 1.97 41.28
N ASN A 317 -18.74 2.43 41.66
CA ASN A 317 -19.16 2.45 43.06
C ASN A 317 -19.32 1.03 43.65
N SER A 318 -19.77 0.06 42.87
CA SER A 318 -19.88 -1.34 43.31
C SER A 318 -18.51 -2.00 43.56
N VAL A 319 -17.51 -1.70 42.73
CA VAL A 319 -16.13 -2.19 42.89
C VAL A 319 -15.45 -1.53 44.09
N ALA A 320 -15.69 -0.23 44.32
CA ALA A 320 -15.19 0.48 45.50
C ALA A 320 -15.81 -0.04 46.82
N MET A 321 -17.09 -0.44 46.80
CA MET A 321 -17.73 -1.10 47.95
C MET A 321 -17.20 -2.53 48.20
N GLN A 322 -16.82 -3.27 47.16
CA GLN A 322 -16.20 -4.60 47.34
C GLN A 322 -14.78 -4.51 47.91
N GLN A 323 -13.99 -3.48 47.57
CA GLN A 323 -12.65 -3.30 48.13
C GLN A 323 -12.65 -2.85 49.60
N THR A 324 -13.69 -2.16 50.06
CA THR A 324 -13.82 -1.72 51.47
C THR A 324 -14.30 -2.83 52.41
N ALA A 325 -14.80 -3.96 51.90
CA ALA A 325 -15.25 -5.11 52.68
C ALA A 325 -14.13 -6.12 53.06
N LEU A 326 -12.88 -5.89 52.63
CA LEU A 326 -11.74 -6.80 52.84
C LEU A 326 -10.66 -6.27 53.81
N VAL A 327 -10.98 -5.29 54.66
CA VAL A 327 -10.06 -4.89 55.76
C VAL A 327 -10.28 -5.81 56.97
N PRO A 328 -9.33 -6.67 57.37
CA PRO A 328 -9.47 -7.46 58.58
C PRO A 328 -9.27 -6.54 59.79
N THR A 329 -10.22 -6.56 60.74
CA THR A 329 -10.03 -5.94 62.06
C THR A 329 -9.03 -6.77 62.87
N ASN A 330 -7.75 -6.41 62.80
CA ASN A 330 -6.76 -6.84 63.79
C ASN A 330 -6.89 -5.94 65.03
N GLU A 331 -7.81 -6.30 65.91
CA GLU A 331 -7.64 -6.05 67.34
C GLU A 331 -7.67 -7.38 68.06
N ASP A 332 -6.75 -7.53 69.02
CA ASP A 332 -6.84 -8.32 70.25
C ASP A 332 -5.65 -9.25 70.62
N TRP A 333 -4.76 -8.61 71.41
CA TRP A 333 -4.15 -9.03 72.68
C TRP A 333 -2.83 -9.81 72.71
N LEU A 334 -1.83 -9.05 73.17
CA LEU A 334 -0.72 -9.43 74.04
C LEU A 334 -1.17 -10.35 75.21
N ALA A 335 -0.51 -11.49 75.37
CA ALA A 335 0.00 -12.06 76.63
C ALA A 335 0.85 -13.32 76.33
#